data_AF-A0A420RRA9-F1
#
_entry.id   AF-A0A420RRA9-F1
#
_cell.length_a   1.000
_cell.length_b   1.000
_cell.length_c   1.000
_cell.angle_alpha   90.00
_cell.angle_beta   90.00
_cell.angle_gamma   90.00
#
_symmetry.space_group_name_H-M   'P 1'
#
loop_
_entity.id
_entity.type
_entity.pdbx_description
1 polymer ?
#
loop_
_entity_poly.entity_id
_entity_poly.type
_entity_poly.pdbx_seq_one_letter_code
_entity_poly.pdbx_strand_id
1 'polypeptide(L)'
;MGERSDILRSMHRAMKGEQRELMTDPSADSHVIGRIAAKGLDDELHDRPYLVVDGIDGRAHYLKLPAGADLAGLPIGGILEAKPPAQERAVDRSILAAARDGICTAASHQAQLAQASDRDPQATGYVERTADGVWAVPADLLQKARQHDAQKVAGHSIELRSHLSVEQQIKAMGATWLDRGLVADGAKGLQPTGQGFGAQVREAMDQRVDFLAGQGLAEPWGQRIILARNLLATLRDRELASVGQSLQQQIGKAWHPVQDGQRVSGVYRQSIQLASGHFAILDDGMGFHLVPWKPVIEQRLGLQVSAIVRGQSVTWQLGHRRGIGI
;
A
#
# COMPACT_ATOMS: atom_id res chain seq x y z
N MET A 1 24.95 15.64 -21.87
CA MET A 1 23.75 16.20 -22.53
C MET A 1 22.75 15.13 -23.02
N GLY A 2 23.08 13.82 -23.00
CA GLY A 2 22.17 12.74 -23.44
C GLY A 2 21.02 12.44 -22.48
N GLU A 3 21.33 12.10 -21.22
CA GLU A 3 20.35 11.59 -20.24
C GLU A 3 19.06 12.43 -20.10
N ARG A 4 19.19 13.76 -19.94
CA ARG A 4 18.02 14.65 -19.83
C ARG A 4 17.16 14.67 -21.11
N SER A 5 17.78 14.54 -22.28
CA SER A 5 17.08 14.48 -23.57
C SER A 5 16.29 13.17 -23.69
N ASP A 6 16.87 12.06 -23.22
CA ASP A 6 16.26 10.73 -23.26
C ASP A 6 15.09 10.60 -22.28
N ILE A 7 15.21 11.18 -21.08
CA ILE A 7 14.12 11.31 -20.11
C ILE A 7 12.95 12.08 -20.73
N LEU A 8 13.21 13.28 -21.30
CA LEU A 8 12.17 14.11 -21.91
C LEU A 8 11.46 13.39 -23.06
N ARG A 9 12.22 12.65 -23.90
CA ARG A 9 11.66 11.83 -24.97
C ARG A 9 10.74 10.74 -24.43
N SER A 10 11.16 10.05 -23.38
CA SER A 10 10.38 9.00 -22.72
C SER A 10 9.08 9.56 -22.12
N MET A 11 9.15 10.73 -21.48
CA MET A 11 7.98 11.40 -20.93
C MET A 11 7.00 11.87 -22.01
N HIS A 12 7.48 12.52 -23.08
CA HIS A 12 6.61 12.93 -24.19
C HIS A 12 5.91 11.73 -24.83
N ARG A 13 6.62 10.61 -25.00
CA ARG A 13 6.03 9.37 -25.51
C ARG A 13 4.95 8.83 -24.57
N ALA A 14 5.20 8.85 -23.27
CA ALA A 14 4.26 8.37 -22.26
C ALA A 14 2.96 9.20 -22.20
N MET A 15 3.06 10.53 -22.39
CA MET A 15 1.90 11.42 -22.36
C MET A 15 1.06 11.40 -23.65
N LYS A 16 1.48 10.67 -24.70
CA LYS A 16 0.72 10.48 -25.95
C LYS A 16 0.17 11.78 -26.59
N GLY A 17 0.90 12.89 -26.45
CA GLY A 17 0.50 14.19 -26.99
C GLY A 17 -0.34 15.07 -26.06
N GLU A 18 -0.67 14.60 -24.85
CA GLU A 18 -1.25 15.44 -23.82
C GLU A 18 -0.21 16.44 -23.31
N GLN A 19 -0.57 17.73 -23.26
CA GLN A 19 0.32 18.74 -22.69
C GLN A 19 0.31 18.64 -21.17
N ARG A 20 1.46 18.27 -20.61
CA ARG A 20 1.74 18.23 -19.17
C ARG A 20 3.02 19.00 -18.90
N GLU A 21 3.07 19.69 -17.78
CA GLU A 21 4.33 20.17 -17.24
C GLU A 21 5.17 18.96 -16.84
N LEU A 22 6.39 18.84 -17.39
CA LEU A 22 7.27 17.69 -17.20
C LEU A 22 8.26 17.92 -16.05
N MET A 23 8.18 17.09 -15.03
CA MET A 23 9.09 17.07 -13.88
C MET A 23 10.09 15.92 -14.03
N THR A 24 11.29 16.22 -14.52
CA THR A 24 12.35 15.21 -14.77
C THR A 24 13.14 14.80 -13.53
N ASP A 25 13.12 15.64 -12.50
CA ASP A 25 13.81 15.42 -11.22
C ASP A 25 12.98 16.05 -10.09
N PRO A 26 11.84 15.44 -9.72
CA PRO A 26 11.02 15.95 -8.64
C PRO A 26 11.84 15.88 -7.34
N SER A 27 11.81 16.96 -6.55
CA SER A 27 12.54 17.04 -5.27
C SER A 27 12.32 15.76 -4.45
N ALA A 28 13.35 15.25 -3.78
CA ALA A 28 13.23 14.08 -2.91
C ALA A 28 12.16 14.25 -1.81
N ASP A 29 11.79 15.50 -1.50
CA ASP A 29 10.75 15.85 -0.52
C ASP A 29 9.33 15.90 -1.11
N SER A 30 9.18 15.74 -2.42
CA SER A 30 7.89 15.86 -3.09
C SER A 30 7.01 14.62 -2.86
N HIS A 31 5.73 14.86 -2.55
CA HIS A 31 4.72 13.81 -2.49
C HIS A 31 3.97 13.78 -3.82
N VAL A 32 4.07 12.67 -4.55
CA VAL A 32 3.42 12.50 -5.85
C VAL A 32 2.37 11.39 -5.76
N ILE A 33 1.14 11.69 -6.16
CA ILE A 33 0.08 10.69 -6.35
C ILE A 33 -0.35 10.77 -7.80
N GLY A 34 -0.46 9.63 -8.48
CA GLY A 34 -0.83 9.62 -9.89
C GLY A 34 -0.93 8.22 -10.47
N ARG A 35 -1.29 8.16 -11.76
CA ARG A 35 -1.29 6.89 -12.50
C ARG A 35 0.05 6.64 -13.16
N ILE A 36 0.43 5.37 -13.22
CA ILE A 36 1.61 4.92 -13.96
C ILE A 36 1.30 5.03 -15.46
N ALA A 37 1.88 6.02 -16.13
CA ALA A 37 1.71 6.21 -17.57
C ALA A 37 2.71 5.39 -18.38
N ALA A 38 3.94 5.24 -17.88
CA ALA A 38 4.96 4.37 -18.46
C ALA A 38 5.92 3.85 -17.39
N LYS A 39 6.64 2.78 -17.73
CA LYS A 39 7.74 2.23 -16.96
C LYS A 39 8.81 1.70 -17.91
N GLY A 40 10.07 1.71 -17.49
CA GLY A 40 11.18 1.23 -18.30
C GLY A 40 12.47 1.12 -17.51
N LEU A 41 13.55 0.84 -18.24
CA LEU A 41 14.92 0.80 -17.73
C LEU A 41 15.70 1.92 -18.44
N ASP A 42 16.54 2.62 -17.69
CA ASP A 42 17.44 3.64 -18.22
C ASP A 42 18.70 2.96 -18.82
N ASP A 43 19.09 3.31 -20.05
CA ASP A 43 20.06 2.53 -20.84
C ASP A 43 21.53 2.98 -20.64
N GLU A 44 22.43 2.07 -21.02
CA GLU A 44 23.89 2.15 -21.18
C GLU A 44 24.83 2.13 -19.96
N LEU A 45 24.44 2.50 -18.74
CA LEU A 45 25.38 2.44 -17.59
C LEU A 45 24.84 1.88 -16.27
N HIS A 46 23.52 1.83 -16.03
CA HIS A 46 23.02 1.50 -14.69
C HIS A 46 21.77 0.60 -14.60
N ASP A 47 21.11 0.27 -15.71
CA ASP A 47 19.90 -0.58 -15.76
C ASP A 47 18.86 -0.22 -14.68
N ARG A 48 18.73 1.09 -14.41
CA ARG A 48 17.92 1.57 -13.29
C ARG A 48 16.46 1.68 -13.74
N PRO A 49 15.53 1.04 -13.02
CA PRO A 49 14.12 1.14 -13.35
C PRO A 49 13.60 2.57 -13.14
N TYR A 50 12.65 2.99 -13.98
CA TYR A 50 11.98 4.27 -13.87
C TYR A 50 10.47 4.15 -14.09
N LEU A 51 9.74 5.15 -13.62
CA LEU A 51 8.32 5.36 -13.88
C LEU A 51 8.09 6.76 -14.45
N VAL A 52 7.12 6.86 -15.37
CA VAL A 52 6.47 8.14 -15.70
C VAL A 52 5.08 8.12 -15.07
N VAL A 53 4.81 9.10 -14.23
CA VAL A 53 3.57 9.22 -13.46
C VAL A 53 2.80 10.45 -13.92
N ASP A 54 1.56 10.28 -14.38
CA ASP A 54 0.63 11.38 -14.65
C ASP A 54 -0.08 11.71 -13.33
N GLY A 55 0.33 12.82 -12.71
CA GLY A 55 -0.01 13.19 -11.36
C GLY A 55 -1.39 13.82 -11.23
N ILE A 56 -2.03 13.61 -10.08
CA ILE A 56 -3.30 14.27 -9.75
C ILE A 56 -3.14 15.78 -9.57
N ASP A 57 -1.90 16.27 -9.49
CA ASP A 57 -1.53 17.68 -9.51
C ASP A 57 -1.58 18.29 -10.92
N GLY A 58 -1.76 17.48 -11.97
CA GLY A 58 -1.80 17.91 -13.37
C GLY A 58 -0.43 17.93 -14.05
N ARG A 59 0.62 17.43 -13.37
CA ARG A 59 1.99 17.36 -13.89
C ARG A 59 2.40 15.91 -14.19
N ALA A 60 3.35 15.74 -15.10
CA ALA A 60 3.96 14.44 -15.36
C ALA A 60 5.30 14.36 -14.62
N HIS A 61 5.50 13.30 -13.84
CA HIS A 61 6.68 13.10 -13.00
C HIS A 61 7.50 11.91 -13.48
N TYR A 62 8.81 12.10 -13.62
CA TYR A 62 9.76 11.02 -13.87
C TYR A 62 10.37 10.60 -12.54
N LEU A 63 10.13 9.35 -12.14
CA LEU A 63 10.61 8.80 -10.88
C LEU A 63 11.64 7.72 -11.15
N LYS A 64 12.86 7.92 -10.64
CA LYS A 64 13.91 6.91 -10.64
C LYS A 64 13.66 5.94 -9.48
N LEU A 65 13.73 4.64 -9.75
CA LEU A 65 13.53 3.59 -8.77
C LEU A 65 14.88 2.99 -8.34
N PRO A 66 14.95 2.39 -7.12
CA PRO A 66 16.13 1.66 -6.70
C PRO A 66 16.37 0.44 -7.61
N ALA A 67 17.63 0.02 -7.71
CA ALA A 67 17.99 -1.21 -8.41
C ALA A 67 17.23 -2.41 -7.80
N GLY A 68 16.66 -3.26 -8.66
CA GLY A 68 15.85 -4.40 -8.23
C GLY A 68 14.40 -4.08 -7.85
N ALA A 69 13.91 -2.86 -8.11
CA ALA A 69 12.48 -2.56 -7.96
C ALA A 69 11.62 -3.49 -8.85
N ASP A 70 10.57 -4.06 -8.28
CA ASP A 70 9.66 -4.94 -9.00
C ASP A 70 8.72 -4.13 -9.90
N LEU A 71 9.14 -3.94 -11.15
CA LEU A 71 8.30 -3.32 -12.17
C LEU A 71 7.08 -4.18 -12.52
N ALA A 72 7.09 -5.49 -12.32
CA ALA A 72 5.94 -6.35 -12.64
C ALA A 72 4.76 -6.06 -11.70
N GLY A 73 5.05 -5.79 -10.43
CA GLY A 73 4.07 -5.33 -9.44
C GLY A 73 3.50 -3.92 -9.69
N LEU A 74 3.96 -3.20 -10.71
CA LEU A 74 3.53 -1.83 -11.03
C LEU A 74 2.86 -1.79 -12.43
N PRO A 75 1.55 -2.06 -12.53
CA PRO A 75 0.86 -2.09 -13.81
C PRO A 75 0.66 -0.68 -14.39
N ILE A 76 0.77 -0.54 -15.71
CA ILE A 76 0.39 0.69 -16.41
C ILE A 76 -1.10 0.97 -16.16
N GLY A 77 -1.43 2.23 -15.88
CA GLY A 77 -2.77 2.67 -15.47
C GLY A 77 -3.03 2.56 -13.97
N GLY A 78 -2.28 1.73 -13.24
CA GLY A 78 -2.39 1.62 -11.78
C GLY A 78 -2.04 2.94 -11.07
N ILE A 79 -2.59 3.13 -9.89
CA ILE A 79 -2.39 4.31 -9.05
C ILE A 79 -1.28 4.05 -8.05
N LEU A 80 -0.32 4.97 -7.97
CA LEU A 80 0.77 4.94 -7.00
C LEU A 80 0.79 6.20 -6.14
N GLU A 81 1.46 6.08 -5.00
CA GLU A 81 1.85 7.17 -4.12
C GLU A 81 3.37 7.09 -3.92
N ALA A 82 4.08 8.12 -4.36
CA ALA A 82 5.50 8.31 -4.13
C ALA A 82 5.67 9.29 -2.99
N LYS A 83 6.09 8.79 -1.84
CA LYS A 83 6.36 9.61 -0.65
C LYS A 83 7.85 9.95 -0.59
N PRO A 84 8.21 11.10 -0.02
CA PRO A 84 9.60 11.33 0.33
C PRO A 84 10.14 10.14 1.16
N PRO A 85 11.41 9.76 0.98
CA PRO A 85 12.01 8.73 1.81
C PRO A 85 11.77 9.11 3.27
N ALA A 86 11.35 8.15 4.09
CA ALA A 86 10.97 8.41 5.47
C ALA A 86 12.11 9.15 6.18
N GLN A 87 11.96 10.46 6.33
CA GLN A 87 12.93 11.28 7.04
C GLN A 87 12.74 10.94 8.52
N GLU A 88 13.57 10.04 9.03
CA GLU A 88 13.73 9.72 10.46
C GLU A 88 12.37 9.47 11.16
N ARG A 89 11.91 8.21 11.18
CA ARG A 89 10.61 7.84 11.78
C ARG A 89 10.50 8.55 13.13
N ALA A 90 9.37 9.24 13.38
CA ALA A 90 9.14 9.93 14.66
C ALA A 90 9.39 9.02 15.88
N VAL A 91 9.23 7.70 15.68
CA VAL A 91 9.58 6.60 16.59
C VAL A 91 11.08 6.55 16.92
N ASP A 92 11.96 6.68 15.95
CA ASP A 92 13.41 6.64 16.17
C ASP A 92 13.87 7.88 16.94
N ARG A 93 13.22 9.03 16.70
CA ARG A 93 13.38 10.27 17.49
C ARG A 93 12.85 10.15 18.91
N SER A 94 11.69 9.51 19.10
CA SER A 94 11.10 9.32 20.44
C SER A 94 11.90 8.32 21.26
N ILE A 95 12.42 7.25 20.65
CA ILE A 95 13.32 6.29 21.32
C ILE A 95 14.62 6.98 21.75
N LEU A 96 15.18 7.86 20.92
CA LEU A 96 16.37 8.63 21.30
C LEU A 96 16.10 9.67 22.38
N ALA A 97 14.98 10.39 22.29
CA ALA A 97 14.60 11.38 23.29
C ALA A 97 14.20 10.73 24.63
N ALA A 98 13.78 9.47 24.62
CA ALA A 98 13.44 8.68 25.80
C ALA A 98 14.64 7.89 26.38
N ALA A 99 15.78 7.86 25.69
CA ALA A 99 17.00 7.23 26.16
C ALA A 99 17.76 8.19 27.10
N ARG A 100 17.99 7.76 28.34
CA ARG A 100 18.95 8.41 29.25
C ARG A 100 20.21 7.55 29.28
N ASP A 101 21.36 8.17 29.07
CA ASP A 101 22.68 7.49 29.08
C ASP A 101 22.75 6.23 28.20
N GLY A 102 22.10 6.25 27.03
CA GLY A 102 22.10 5.13 26.08
C GLY A 102 21.19 3.96 26.47
N ILE A 103 20.31 4.13 27.47
CA ILE A 103 19.38 3.11 27.92
C ILE A 103 17.94 3.62 27.76
N CYS A 104 17.12 2.87 27.02
CA CYS A 104 15.69 3.11 26.90
C CYS A 104 14.92 1.99 27.62
N THR A 105 14.00 2.36 28.51
CA THR A 105 13.13 1.40 29.20
C THR A 105 11.73 1.48 28.62
N ALA A 106 10.97 0.38 28.64
CA ALA A 106 9.60 0.38 28.17
C ALA A 106 8.72 1.45 28.86
N ALA A 107 8.99 1.72 30.14
CA ALA A 107 8.32 2.74 30.93
C ALA A 107 8.66 4.18 30.49
N SER A 108 9.93 4.49 30.17
CA SER A 108 10.32 5.82 29.67
C SER A 108 9.77 6.07 28.27
N HIS A 109 9.74 5.05 27.42
CA HIS A 109 9.13 5.11 26.09
C HIS A 109 7.60 5.37 26.17
N GLN A 110 6.89 4.66 27.04
CA GLN A 110 5.45 4.87 27.26
C GLN A 110 5.13 6.26 27.83
N ALA A 111 5.93 6.76 28.77
CA ALA A 111 5.73 8.09 29.34
C ALA A 111 5.89 9.22 28.30
N GLN A 112 6.76 9.02 27.29
CA GLN A 112 6.99 10.01 26.23
C GLN A 112 5.93 9.94 25.13
N LEU A 113 5.49 8.73 24.75
CA LEU A 113 4.36 8.54 23.83
C LEU A 113 3.06 9.15 24.39
N ALA A 114 2.85 9.07 25.71
CA ALA A 114 1.72 9.70 26.39
C ALA A 114 1.74 11.25 26.29
N GLN A 115 2.92 11.87 26.20
CA GLN A 115 3.07 13.32 26.03
C GLN A 115 2.93 13.76 24.55
N ALA A 116 3.29 12.89 23.60
CA ALA A 116 3.29 13.21 22.17
C ALA A 116 1.93 13.01 21.46
N SER A 117 0.90 12.46 22.15
CA SER A 117 -0.41 12.15 21.57
C SER A 117 -0.34 11.35 20.26
N ASP A 118 0.65 10.46 20.15
CA ASP A 118 0.86 9.62 18.97
C ASP A 118 0.61 8.15 19.31
N ARG A 119 0.07 7.39 18.34
CA ARG A 119 -0.38 6.01 18.55
C ARG A 119 0.77 5.04 18.32
N ASP A 120 1.02 4.18 19.32
CA ASP A 120 2.09 3.19 19.42
C ASP A 120 2.41 2.43 18.11
N PRO A 121 3.57 2.69 17.47
CA PRO A 121 4.06 1.89 16.35
C PRO A 121 4.99 0.80 16.89
N GLN A 122 4.63 -0.46 16.69
CA GLN A 122 5.48 -1.60 17.04
C GLN A 122 6.85 -1.49 16.33
N ALA A 123 7.92 -1.34 17.11
CA ALA A 123 9.29 -1.29 16.62
C ALA A 123 9.76 -2.69 16.20
N THR A 124 10.07 -2.87 14.92
CA THR A 124 10.73 -4.08 14.40
C THR A 124 12.21 -3.81 14.13
N GLY A 125 13.09 -4.43 14.92
CA GLY A 125 14.28 -5.09 14.34
C GLY A 125 15.68 -4.48 14.46
N TYR A 126 15.97 -3.52 15.36
CA TYR A 126 17.36 -3.00 15.51
C TYR A 126 17.87 -2.86 16.95
N VAL A 127 17.17 -3.45 17.91
CA VAL A 127 17.54 -3.33 19.32
C VAL A 127 17.80 -4.73 19.88
N GLU A 128 19.05 -4.98 20.32
CA GLU A 128 19.38 -6.21 21.03
C GLU A 128 18.66 -6.20 22.37
N ARG A 129 17.86 -7.25 22.58
CA ARG A 129 17.06 -7.41 23.80
C ARG A 129 17.93 -8.03 24.87
N THR A 130 18.33 -7.26 25.87
CA THR A 130 18.85 -7.81 27.13
C THR A 130 17.68 -8.32 27.99
N ALA A 131 17.92 -9.34 28.81
CA ALA A 131 16.87 -10.21 29.37
C ALA A 131 15.84 -9.55 30.32
N ASP A 132 15.94 -8.26 30.66
CA ASP A 132 15.11 -7.64 31.70
C ASP A 132 14.25 -6.45 31.24
N GLY A 133 13.88 -6.38 29.96
CA GLY A 133 13.02 -5.29 29.45
C GLY A 133 13.71 -3.91 29.38
N VAL A 134 15.04 -3.93 29.49
CA VAL A 134 15.94 -2.80 29.32
C VAL A 134 16.53 -2.89 27.91
N TRP A 135 16.34 -1.84 27.12
CA TRP A 135 16.89 -1.75 25.78
C TRP A 135 18.16 -0.90 25.82
N ALA A 136 19.31 -1.51 25.51
CA ALA A 136 20.52 -0.75 25.25
C ALA A 136 20.38 -0.12 23.86
N VAL A 137 20.37 1.21 23.78
CA VAL A 137 20.38 1.97 22.53
C VAL A 137 21.83 2.31 22.23
N PRO A 138 22.46 1.66 21.23
CA PRO A 138 23.83 1.99 20.85
C PRO A 138 23.95 3.48 20.53
N ALA A 139 25.00 4.16 21.02
CA ALA A 139 25.22 5.59 20.75
C ALA A 139 25.36 5.89 19.24
N ASP A 140 25.69 4.87 18.46
CA ASP A 140 25.80 4.91 17.00
C ASP A 140 24.50 4.47 16.29
N LEU A 141 23.38 4.24 16.99
CA LEU A 141 22.12 3.80 16.37
C LEU A 141 21.61 4.80 15.34
N LEU A 142 21.70 6.12 15.59
CA LEU A 142 21.37 7.12 14.57
C LEU A 142 22.31 7.08 13.40
N GLN A 143 23.59 6.82 13.63
CA GLN A 143 24.59 6.79 12.57
C GLN A 143 24.48 5.51 11.74
N LYS A 144 24.16 4.38 12.37
CA LYS A 144 23.84 3.10 11.72
C LYS A 144 22.50 3.15 11.02
N ALA A 145 21.45 3.74 11.62
CA ALA A 145 20.16 3.96 10.96
C ALA A 145 20.33 4.91 9.78
N ARG A 146 21.06 6.02 9.92
CA ARG A 146 21.39 6.92 8.80
C ARG A 146 22.31 6.29 7.77
N GLN A 147 23.26 5.45 8.13
CA GLN A 147 24.12 4.73 7.17
C GLN A 147 23.36 3.62 6.46
N HIS A 148 22.47 2.93 7.17
CA HIS A 148 21.58 1.89 6.65
C HIS A 148 20.47 2.49 5.78
N ASP A 149 19.94 3.66 6.14
CA ASP A 149 18.96 4.42 5.34
C ASP A 149 19.63 5.23 4.23
N ALA A 150 20.87 5.70 4.38
CA ALA A 150 21.67 6.24 3.27
C ALA A 150 22.11 5.15 2.28
N GLN A 151 22.25 3.89 2.74
CA GLN A 151 22.42 2.72 1.88
C GLN A 151 21.11 2.32 1.19
N LYS A 152 19.94 2.65 1.76
CA LYS A 152 18.65 2.66 1.05
C LYS A 152 18.55 3.92 0.18
N VAL A 153 19.30 3.89 -0.93
CA VAL A 153 19.21 4.74 -2.13
C VAL A 153 18.31 5.97 -2.01
N ALA A 154 18.91 7.16 -2.06
CA ALA A 154 18.24 8.45 -2.24
C ALA A 154 17.14 8.36 -3.32
N GLY A 155 15.87 8.46 -2.91
CA GLY A 155 14.71 8.37 -3.80
C GLY A 155 13.40 8.19 -3.04
N HIS A 156 12.27 8.47 -3.70
CA HIS A 156 10.94 8.31 -3.12
C HIS A 156 10.63 6.86 -2.73
N SER A 157 9.92 6.67 -1.63
CA SER A 157 9.28 5.39 -1.33
C SER A 157 8.00 5.25 -2.17
N ILE A 158 7.96 4.24 -3.03
CA ILE A 158 6.83 3.99 -3.94
C ILE A 158 5.89 2.97 -3.32
N GLU A 159 4.61 3.33 -3.23
CA GLU A 159 3.53 2.47 -2.76
C GLU A 159 2.45 2.38 -3.83
N LEU A 160 2.16 1.17 -4.33
CA LEU A 160 1.01 0.96 -5.20
C LEU A 160 -0.27 1.06 -4.38
N ARG A 161 -1.15 2.00 -4.73
CA ARG A 161 -2.43 2.24 -4.05
C ARG A 161 -3.58 1.51 -4.71
N SER A 162 -3.50 1.31 -6.02
CA SER A 162 -4.45 0.50 -6.79
C SER A 162 -3.76 -0.07 -8.02
N HIS A 163 -3.98 -1.35 -8.30
CA HIS A 163 -3.58 -1.95 -9.58
C HIS A 163 -4.56 -1.63 -10.71
N LEU A 164 -5.79 -1.19 -10.38
CA LEU A 164 -6.82 -0.81 -11.34
C LEU A 164 -6.63 0.62 -11.82
N SER A 165 -6.92 0.86 -13.10
CA SER A 165 -7.04 2.20 -13.65
C SER A 165 -8.19 2.97 -13.00
N VAL A 166 -8.17 4.30 -13.13
CA VAL A 166 -9.23 5.12 -12.54
C VAL A 166 -10.60 4.79 -13.14
N GLU A 167 -10.64 4.48 -14.44
CA GLU A 167 -11.84 4.13 -15.19
C GLU A 167 -12.41 2.77 -14.73
N GLN A 168 -11.53 1.79 -14.48
CA GLN A 168 -11.92 0.48 -13.96
C GLN A 168 -12.52 0.57 -12.54
N GLN A 169 -12.08 1.54 -11.74
CA GLN A 169 -12.58 1.73 -10.37
C GLN A 169 -14.02 2.25 -10.32
N ILE A 170 -14.49 2.97 -11.35
CA ILE A 170 -15.82 3.60 -11.36
C ILE A 170 -16.93 2.57 -11.11
N LYS A 171 -16.87 1.43 -11.79
CA LYS A 171 -17.88 0.35 -11.71
C LYS A 171 -17.42 -0.87 -10.91
N ALA A 172 -16.26 -0.80 -10.25
CA ALA A 172 -15.74 -1.92 -9.47
C ALA A 172 -16.68 -2.26 -8.30
N MET A 173 -16.95 -3.55 -8.08
CA MET A 173 -17.82 -3.98 -6.97
C MET A 173 -17.16 -3.79 -5.60
N GLY A 174 -15.83 -3.90 -5.55
CA GLY A 174 -15.03 -3.77 -4.34
C GLY A 174 -14.70 -2.34 -3.93
N ALA A 175 -14.04 -2.22 -2.77
CA ALA A 175 -13.58 -0.96 -2.22
C ALA A 175 -12.32 -0.46 -2.95
N THR A 176 -12.45 0.63 -3.69
CA THR A 176 -11.42 1.17 -4.58
C THR A 176 -10.58 2.27 -3.92
N TRP A 177 -9.58 2.78 -4.64
CA TRP A 177 -8.82 3.95 -4.20
C TRP A 177 -9.68 5.22 -4.20
N LEU A 178 -10.62 5.34 -5.15
CA LEU A 178 -11.62 6.44 -5.16
C LEU A 178 -12.46 6.45 -3.88
N ASP A 179 -12.96 5.29 -3.44
CA ASP A 179 -13.79 5.19 -2.23
C ASP A 179 -13.01 5.58 -0.97
N ARG A 180 -11.72 5.22 -0.89
CA ARG A 180 -10.83 5.65 0.20
C ARG A 180 -10.61 7.16 0.20
N GLY A 181 -10.50 7.76 -0.99
CA GLY A 181 -10.41 9.21 -1.15
C GLY A 181 -11.69 9.96 -0.75
N LEU A 182 -12.86 9.39 -1.06
CA LEU A 182 -14.17 9.94 -0.69
C LEU A 182 -14.44 9.88 0.82
N VAL A 183 -13.91 8.86 1.51
CA VAL A 183 -14.06 8.67 2.96
C VAL A 183 -13.03 9.48 3.77
N ALA A 184 -11.90 9.85 3.16
CA ALA A 184 -10.83 10.56 3.85
C ALA A 184 -11.17 12.05 4.06
N ASP A 185 -11.08 12.52 5.31
CA ASP A 185 -11.41 13.90 5.66
C ASP A 185 -10.26 14.89 5.39
N GLY A 186 -10.64 16.10 4.94
CA GLY A 186 -9.81 17.31 4.99
C GLY A 186 -8.46 17.22 4.26
N ALA A 187 -7.38 17.62 4.94
CA ALA A 187 -6.01 17.66 4.38
C ALA A 187 -5.40 16.28 4.07
N LYS A 188 -6.05 15.19 4.49
CA LYS A 188 -5.63 13.80 4.21
C LYS A 188 -6.40 13.17 3.04
N GLY A 189 -7.43 13.86 2.54
CA GLY A 189 -8.22 13.42 1.37
C GLY A 189 -7.50 13.67 0.04
N LEU A 190 -8.04 13.10 -1.04
CA LEU A 190 -7.57 13.37 -2.39
C LEU A 190 -7.88 14.82 -2.77
N GLN A 191 -6.87 15.56 -3.22
CA GLN A 191 -7.02 16.92 -3.73
C GLN A 191 -6.57 17.00 -5.19
N PRO A 192 -7.29 16.35 -6.12
CA PRO A 192 -6.94 16.40 -7.53
C PRO A 192 -7.17 17.81 -8.08
N THR A 193 -6.27 18.31 -8.92
CA THR A 193 -6.44 19.58 -9.62
C THR A 193 -7.51 19.47 -10.71
N GLY A 194 -7.97 20.60 -11.25
CA GLY A 194 -8.94 20.61 -12.36
C GLY A 194 -8.33 20.40 -13.74
N GLN A 195 -7.10 19.88 -13.82
CA GLN A 195 -6.35 19.73 -15.06
C GLN A 195 -5.74 18.34 -15.15
N GLY A 196 -5.44 17.91 -16.37
CA GLY A 196 -4.80 16.64 -16.65
C GLY A 196 -5.44 15.43 -15.97
N PHE A 197 -4.64 14.56 -15.35
CA PHE A 197 -5.16 13.42 -14.62
C PHE A 197 -6.02 13.81 -13.41
N GLY A 198 -5.72 14.94 -12.76
CA GLY A 198 -6.55 15.45 -11.66
C GLY A 198 -8.01 15.65 -12.09
N ALA A 199 -8.24 16.23 -13.27
CA ALA A 199 -9.60 16.39 -13.81
C ALA A 199 -10.30 15.04 -14.02
N GLN A 200 -9.58 14.06 -14.58
CA GLN A 200 -10.10 12.71 -14.82
C GLN A 200 -10.40 11.97 -13.51
N VAL A 201 -9.58 12.15 -12.47
CA VAL A 201 -9.85 11.60 -11.13
C VAL A 201 -11.11 12.22 -10.54
N ARG A 202 -11.29 13.55 -10.64
CA ARG A 202 -12.49 14.22 -10.13
C ARG A 202 -13.75 13.71 -10.84
N GLU A 203 -13.71 13.65 -12.15
CA GLU A 203 -14.82 13.09 -12.95
C GLU A 203 -15.11 11.63 -12.56
N ALA A 204 -14.08 10.80 -12.39
CA ALA A 204 -14.25 9.42 -11.96
C ALA A 204 -14.81 9.31 -10.53
N MET A 205 -14.46 10.24 -9.62
CA MET A 205 -15.06 10.31 -8.29
C MET A 205 -16.55 10.63 -8.36
N ASP A 206 -16.95 11.59 -9.19
CA ASP A 206 -18.36 11.94 -9.39
C ASP A 206 -19.15 10.74 -9.97
N GLN A 207 -18.63 10.12 -11.02
CA GLN A 207 -19.24 8.92 -11.62
C GLN A 207 -19.27 7.72 -10.65
N ARG A 208 -18.29 7.63 -9.76
CA ARG A 208 -18.23 6.60 -8.71
C ARG A 208 -19.30 6.86 -7.66
N VAL A 209 -19.53 8.11 -7.25
CA VAL A 209 -20.63 8.47 -6.35
C VAL A 209 -21.97 8.10 -6.96
N ASP A 210 -22.20 8.39 -8.24
CA ASP A 210 -23.43 7.99 -8.93
C ASP A 210 -23.63 6.47 -8.94
N PHE A 211 -22.53 5.72 -9.17
CA PHE A 211 -22.57 4.27 -9.06
C PHE A 211 -22.93 3.79 -7.65
N LEU A 212 -22.34 4.38 -6.61
CA LEU A 212 -22.65 4.06 -5.22
C LEU A 212 -24.09 4.42 -4.87
N ALA A 213 -24.61 5.54 -5.37
CA ALA A 213 -26.00 5.94 -5.18
C ALA A 213 -26.98 4.95 -5.81
N GLY A 214 -26.71 4.49 -7.04
CA GLY A 214 -27.46 3.41 -7.68
C GLY A 214 -27.43 2.07 -6.93
N GLN A 215 -26.49 1.90 -5.98
CA GLN A 215 -26.34 0.72 -5.12
C GLN A 215 -26.89 0.93 -3.70
N GLY A 216 -27.49 2.09 -3.40
CA GLY A 216 -27.96 2.46 -2.06
C GLY A 216 -26.82 2.69 -1.06
N LEU A 217 -25.62 3.01 -1.54
CA LEU A 217 -24.41 3.21 -0.73
C LEU A 217 -23.96 4.68 -0.65
N ALA A 218 -24.65 5.57 -1.35
CA ALA A 218 -24.47 7.01 -1.26
C ALA A 218 -25.83 7.71 -1.46
N GLU A 219 -26.09 8.77 -0.72
CA GLU A 219 -27.31 9.56 -0.82
C GLU A 219 -26.98 11.06 -0.97
N PRO A 220 -27.66 11.78 -1.88
CA PRO A 220 -27.51 13.22 -1.97
C PRO A 220 -28.18 13.91 -0.78
N TRP A 221 -27.44 14.81 -0.14
CA TRP A 221 -27.92 15.69 0.93
C TRP A 221 -27.61 17.15 0.59
N GLY A 222 -28.48 17.75 -0.24
CA GLY A 222 -28.26 19.08 -0.79
C GLY A 222 -26.99 19.11 -1.65
N GLN A 223 -26.00 19.91 -1.25
CA GLN A 223 -24.69 20.00 -1.91
C GLN A 223 -23.66 18.97 -1.42
N ARG A 224 -24.01 18.14 -0.43
CA ARG A 224 -23.14 17.11 0.13
C ARG A 224 -23.62 15.72 -0.26
N ILE A 225 -22.71 14.77 -0.25
CA ILE A 225 -23.02 13.35 -0.43
C ILE A 225 -22.82 12.67 0.92
N ILE A 226 -23.81 11.91 1.36
CA ILE A 226 -23.73 11.06 2.54
C ILE A 226 -23.40 9.65 2.08
N LEU A 227 -22.22 9.16 2.44
CA LEU A 227 -21.81 7.79 2.18
C LEU A 227 -22.40 6.85 3.24
N ALA A 228 -22.74 5.63 2.84
CA ALA A 228 -23.18 4.60 3.77
C ALA A 228 -22.13 4.36 4.87
N ARG A 229 -22.61 4.13 6.10
CA ARG A 229 -21.73 3.71 7.20
C ARG A 229 -21.03 2.41 6.81
N ASN A 230 -19.74 2.30 7.13
CA ASN A 230 -18.92 1.14 6.78
C ASN A 230 -18.86 0.87 5.26
N LEU A 231 -18.92 1.91 4.41
CA LEU A 231 -18.86 1.81 2.95
C LEU A 231 -17.77 0.84 2.47
N LEU A 232 -16.53 1.04 2.91
CA LEU A 232 -15.38 0.23 2.48
C LEU A 232 -15.52 -1.25 2.85
N ALA A 233 -16.05 -1.55 4.04
CA ALA A 233 -16.29 -2.94 4.46
C ALA A 233 -17.41 -3.56 3.62
N THR A 234 -18.50 -2.82 3.39
CA THR A 234 -19.65 -3.27 2.60
C THR A 234 -19.25 -3.60 1.16
N LEU A 235 -18.49 -2.72 0.51
CA LEU A 235 -18.00 -2.95 -0.86
C LEU A 235 -17.07 -4.15 -0.93
N ARG A 236 -16.15 -4.30 0.03
CA ARG A 236 -15.25 -5.45 0.10
C ARG A 236 -16.04 -6.75 0.25
N ASP A 237 -17.01 -6.80 1.16
CA ASP A 237 -17.75 -8.02 1.44
C ASP A 237 -18.62 -8.41 0.22
N ARG A 238 -19.16 -7.42 -0.53
CA ARG A 238 -19.83 -7.66 -1.82
C ARG A 238 -18.88 -8.21 -2.89
N GLU A 239 -17.67 -7.67 -3.01
CA GLU A 239 -16.67 -8.19 -3.94
C GLU A 239 -16.26 -9.62 -3.59
N LEU A 240 -15.97 -9.89 -2.31
CA LEU A 240 -15.61 -11.24 -1.85
C LEU A 240 -16.74 -12.25 -2.06
N ALA A 241 -18.00 -11.84 -1.91
CA ALA A 241 -19.14 -12.70 -2.22
C ALA A 241 -19.23 -13.04 -3.72
N SER A 242 -19.13 -12.03 -4.58
CA SER A 242 -19.17 -12.23 -6.03
C SER A 242 -18.00 -13.09 -6.53
N VAL A 243 -16.78 -12.79 -6.06
CA VAL A 243 -15.56 -13.51 -6.43
C VAL A 243 -15.56 -14.92 -5.86
N GLY A 244 -15.96 -15.08 -4.60
CA GLY A 244 -16.07 -16.38 -3.94
C GLY A 244 -17.03 -17.33 -4.66
N GLN A 245 -18.21 -16.83 -5.05
CA GLN A 245 -19.18 -17.60 -5.85
C GLN A 245 -18.62 -17.99 -7.23
N SER A 246 -17.94 -17.05 -7.91
CA SER A 246 -17.32 -17.32 -9.22
C SER A 246 -16.22 -18.38 -9.11
N LEU A 247 -15.35 -18.26 -8.10
CA LEU A 247 -14.29 -19.22 -7.81
C LEU A 247 -14.83 -20.59 -7.39
N GLN A 248 -15.95 -20.65 -6.68
CA GLN A 248 -16.60 -21.91 -6.34
C GLN A 248 -16.99 -22.70 -7.60
N GLN A 249 -17.50 -22.03 -8.63
CA GLN A 249 -17.82 -22.68 -9.91
C GLN A 249 -16.57 -23.14 -10.67
N GLN A 250 -15.46 -22.40 -10.56
CA GLN A 250 -14.20 -22.72 -11.24
C GLN A 250 -13.39 -23.82 -10.54
N ILE A 251 -13.29 -23.77 -9.21
CA ILE A 251 -12.49 -24.68 -8.38
C ILE A 251 -13.29 -25.96 -8.05
N GLY A 252 -14.62 -25.90 -8.07
CA GLY A 252 -15.49 -27.02 -7.70
C GLY A 252 -15.55 -27.29 -6.19
N LYS A 253 -15.15 -26.31 -5.37
CA LYS A 253 -15.17 -26.37 -3.90
C LYS A 253 -16.08 -25.28 -3.34
N ALA A 254 -16.70 -25.53 -2.19
CA ALA A 254 -17.58 -24.54 -1.55
C ALA A 254 -16.77 -23.31 -1.08
N TRP A 255 -17.27 -22.12 -1.35
CA TRP A 255 -16.72 -20.89 -0.78
C TRP A 255 -17.29 -20.66 0.63
N HIS A 256 -16.39 -20.45 1.60
CA HIS A 256 -16.74 -20.16 2.97
C HIS A 256 -16.38 -18.70 3.33
N PRO A 257 -17.36 -17.82 3.57
CA PRO A 257 -17.08 -16.44 3.98
C PRO A 257 -16.37 -16.41 5.34
N VAL A 258 -15.45 -15.45 5.49
CA VAL A 258 -14.67 -15.29 6.72
C VAL A 258 -15.28 -14.16 7.56
N GLN A 259 -15.60 -14.46 8.81
CA GLN A 259 -16.11 -13.50 9.77
C GLN A 259 -14.98 -12.75 10.49
N ASP A 260 -15.30 -11.57 10.99
CA ASP A 260 -14.35 -10.79 11.77
C ASP A 260 -13.93 -11.53 13.06
N GLY A 261 -12.63 -11.56 13.34
CA GLY A 261 -12.05 -12.30 14.46
C GLY A 261 -11.95 -13.81 14.25
N GLN A 262 -12.46 -14.36 13.14
CA GLN A 262 -12.43 -15.80 12.87
C GLN A 262 -10.99 -16.27 12.63
N ARG A 263 -10.66 -17.41 13.26
CA ARG A 263 -9.45 -18.16 12.95
C ARG A 263 -9.74 -19.10 11.77
N VAL A 264 -8.98 -18.94 10.69
CA VAL A 264 -9.05 -19.75 9.48
C VAL A 264 -7.76 -20.55 9.35
N SER A 265 -7.84 -21.80 8.92
CA SER A 265 -6.67 -22.63 8.65
C SER A 265 -6.89 -23.46 7.40
N GLY A 266 -5.85 -23.60 6.58
CA GLY A 266 -5.93 -24.34 5.33
C GLY A 266 -4.61 -24.34 4.57
N VAL A 267 -4.58 -25.06 3.47
CA VAL A 267 -3.45 -25.08 2.54
C VAL A 267 -3.50 -23.81 1.69
N TYR A 268 -2.42 -23.03 1.68
CA TYR A 268 -2.32 -21.86 0.79
C TYR A 268 -2.17 -22.31 -0.67
N ARG A 269 -3.15 -22.00 -1.52
CA ARG A 269 -3.20 -22.48 -2.91
C ARG A 269 -2.71 -21.47 -3.93
N GLN A 270 -3.08 -20.20 -3.75
CA GLN A 270 -2.74 -19.09 -4.64
C GLN A 270 -3.20 -17.78 -4.02
N SER A 271 -2.77 -16.66 -4.58
CA SER A 271 -3.28 -15.33 -4.24
C SER A 271 -3.94 -14.65 -5.45
N ILE A 272 -4.87 -13.74 -5.18
CA ILE A 272 -5.66 -13.01 -6.17
C ILE A 272 -5.72 -11.53 -5.82
N GLN A 273 -5.44 -10.69 -6.80
CA GLN A 273 -5.51 -9.24 -6.65
C GLN A 273 -6.94 -8.77 -6.98
N LEU A 274 -7.61 -8.14 -6.02
CA LEU A 274 -8.97 -7.60 -6.15
C LEU A 274 -8.96 -6.08 -5.97
N ALA A 275 -10.07 -5.40 -6.24
CA ALA A 275 -10.18 -3.95 -6.03
C ALA A 275 -9.97 -3.59 -4.55
N SER A 276 -10.54 -4.40 -3.65
CA SER A 276 -10.45 -4.18 -2.21
C SER A 276 -9.09 -4.49 -1.60
N GLY A 277 -8.21 -5.20 -2.32
CA GLY A 277 -6.89 -5.60 -1.84
C GLY A 277 -6.44 -6.95 -2.39
N HIS A 278 -5.33 -7.45 -1.84
CA HIS A 278 -4.75 -8.74 -2.21
C HIS A 278 -5.24 -9.82 -1.24
N PHE A 279 -5.71 -10.94 -1.76
CA PHE A 279 -6.27 -12.04 -0.97
C PHE A 279 -5.59 -13.36 -1.29
N ALA A 280 -5.40 -14.19 -0.27
CA ALA A 280 -4.95 -15.57 -0.36
C ALA A 280 -6.15 -16.52 -0.35
N ILE A 281 -6.06 -17.56 -1.18
CA ILE A 281 -7.00 -18.68 -1.18
C ILE A 281 -6.45 -19.77 -0.26
N LEU A 282 -7.20 -20.05 0.81
CA LEU A 282 -6.90 -21.14 1.74
C LEU A 282 -7.90 -22.27 1.56
N ASP A 283 -7.40 -23.46 1.26
CA ASP A 283 -8.18 -24.69 1.13
C ASP A 283 -8.24 -25.41 2.47
N ASP A 284 -9.41 -25.46 3.10
CA ASP A 284 -9.62 -26.07 4.42
C ASP A 284 -9.93 -27.58 4.33
N GLY A 285 -9.96 -28.15 3.12
CA GLY A 285 -10.32 -29.54 2.83
C GLY A 285 -11.81 -29.76 2.53
N MET A 286 -12.71 -28.93 3.06
CA MET A 286 -14.17 -28.97 2.82
C MET A 286 -14.62 -27.93 1.79
N GLY A 287 -13.83 -26.87 1.61
CA GLY A 287 -14.10 -25.71 0.79
C GLY A 287 -12.85 -24.83 0.71
N PHE A 288 -13.05 -23.53 0.53
CA PHE A 288 -11.97 -22.56 0.57
C PHE A 288 -12.42 -21.21 1.14
N HIS A 289 -11.44 -20.47 1.64
CA HIS A 289 -11.59 -19.13 2.17
C HIS A 289 -10.78 -18.12 1.38
N LEU A 290 -11.27 -16.89 1.32
CA LEU A 290 -10.52 -15.72 0.87
C LEU A 290 -10.08 -14.92 2.10
N VAL A 291 -8.78 -14.81 2.30
CA VAL A 291 -8.17 -14.19 3.49
C VAL A 291 -7.21 -13.08 3.02
N PRO A 292 -7.11 -11.91 3.68
CA PRO A 292 -6.14 -10.89 3.26
C PRO A 292 -4.72 -11.48 3.16
N TRP A 293 -4.00 -11.16 2.09
CA TRP A 293 -2.66 -11.67 1.85
C TRP A 293 -1.60 -10.80 2.52
N LYS A 294 -0.46 -11.39 2.90
CA LYS A 294 0.76 -10.68 3.31
C LYS A 294 1.98 -11.37 2.69
N PRO A 295 3.07 -10.63 2.37
CA PRO A 295 4.28 -11.22 1.77
C PRO A 295 4.86 -12.42 2.54
N VAL A 296 4.66 -12.46 3.86
CA VAL A 296 5.16 -13.53 4.74
C VAL A 296 4.64 -14.93 4.38
N ILE A 297 3.51 -15.04 3.67
CA ILE A 297 2.96 -16.34 3.23
C ILE A 297 3.34 -16.72 1.80
N GLU A 298 4.04 -15.87 1.06
CA GLU A 298 4.30 -16.13 -0.36
C GLU A 298 5.11 -17.42 -0.57
N GLN A 299 6.11 -17.64 0.28
CA GLN A 299 6.95 -18.85 0.28
C GLN A 299 6.25 -20.09 0.87
N ARG A 300 4.97 -19.99 1.26
CA ARG A 300 4.20 -21.06 1.90
C ARG A 300 3.21 -21.71 0.95
N LEU A 301 3.37 -21.53 -0.36
CA LEU A 301 2.53 -22.15 -1.37
C LEU A 301 2.51 -23.67 -1.19
N GLY A 302 1.31 -24.25 -1.11
CA GLY A 302 1.11 -25.68 -0.86
C GLY A 302 1.29 -26.12 0.59
N LEU A 303 1.58 -25.22 1.53
CA LEU A 303 1.74 -25.53 2.95
C LEU A 303 0.51 -25.13 3.78
N GLN A 304 0.33 -25.83 4.91
CA GLN A 304 -0.69 -25.51 5.89
C GLN A 304 -0.33 -24.19 6.60
N VAL A 305 -1.27 -23.25 6.61
CA VAL A 305 -1.15 -21.96 7.30
C VAL A 305 -2.42 -21.66 8.08
N SER A 306 -2.29 -20.83 9.12
CA SER A 306 -3.40 -20.31 9.90
C SER A 306 -3.39 -18.79 9.91
N ALA A 307 -4.57 -18.18 9.91
CA ALA A 307 -4.75 -16.74 9.96
C ALA A 307 -5.89 -16.37 10.92
N ILE A 308 -5.76 -15.21 11.56
CA ILE A 308 -6.87 -14.55 12.25
C ILE A 308 -7.17 -13.28 11.46
N VAL A 309 -8.39 -13.15 10.95
CA VAL A 309 -8.83 -11.98 10.16
C VAL A 309 -9.47 -10.96 11.07
N ARG A 310 -9.08 -9.68 10.94
CA ARG A 310 -9.66 -8.55 11.66
C ARG A 310 -9.86 -7.36 10.74
N GLY A 311 -11.07 -7.17 10.23
CA GLY A 311 -11.38 -6.20 9.19
C GLY A 311 -10.48 -6.43 7.99
N GLN A 312 -9.75 -5.38 7.57
CA GLN A 312 -8.77 -5.45 6.48
C GLN A 312 -7.41 -6.03 6.90
N SER A 313 -7.22 -6.28 8.20
CA SER A 313 -5.97 -6.81 8.73
C SER A 313 -6.02 -8.32 8.90
N VAL A 314 -4.85 -8.94 8.84
CA VAL A 314 -4.67 -10.36 9.08
C VAL A 314 -3.44 -10.58 9.95
N THR A 315 -3.55 -11.48 10.91
CA THR A 315 -2.42 -12.00 11.68
C THR A 315 -2.18 -13.44 11.27
N TRP A 316 -1.06 -13.69 10.60
CA TRP A 316 -0.65 -15.02 10.18
C TRP A 316 0.06 -15.76 11.32
N GLN A 317 -0.41 -16.96 11.62
CA GLN A 317 0.19 -17.89 12.57
C GLN A 317 0.89 -18.99 11.78
N LEU A 318 2.17 -18.76 11.49
CA LEU A 318 3.01 -19.71 10.78
C LEU A 318 3.55 -20.72 11.79
N GLY A 319 3.03 -21.95 11.75
CA GLY A 319 3.50 -23.02 12.63
C GLY A 319 5.02 -23.17 12.57
N HIS A 320 5.67 -23.28 13.73
CA HIS A 320 7.09 -23.59 13.80
C HIS A 320 7.36 -24.95 13.15
N ARG A 321 8.43 -25.00 12.35
CA ARG A 321 9.05 -26.25 11.91
C ARG A 321 9.49 -26.96 13.19
N ARG A 322 8.79 -28.01 13.62
CA ARG A 322 9.34 -28.93 14.62
C ARG A 322 10.56 -29.56 13.95
N GLY A 323 11.74 -29.05 14.28
CA GLY A 323 12.98 -29.76 14.02
C GLY A 323 12.88 -31.10 14.74
N ILE A 324 13.00 -32.18 13.97
CA ILE A 324 13.26 -33.51 14.53
C ILE A 324 14.65 -33.39 15.15
N GLY A 325 14.70 -33.20 16.47
CA GLY A 325 15.91 -33.43 17.23
C GLY A 325 16.13 -34.93 17.27
N ILE A 326 17.20 -35.38 16.62
CA ILE A 326 17.84 -36.67 16.89
C ILE A 326 18.79 -36.42 18.05
#